data_AF-A0A5C7UM95-F1
#
_entry.id   AF-A0A5C7UM95-F1
#
_cell.length_a   1.000
_cell.length_b   1.000
_cell.length_c   1.000
_cell.angle_alpha   90.00
_cell.angle_beta   90.00
_cell.angle_gamma   90.00
#
_symmetry.space_group_name_H-M   'P 1'
#
loop_
_entity.id
_entity.type
_entity.pdbx_description
1 polymer ?
#
loop_
_entity_poly.entity_id
_entity_poly.type
_entity_poly.pdbx_seq_one_letter_code
_entity_poly.pdbx_strand_id
1 'polypeptide(L)'
;MTSPVIRVVHSRTKEGCQPAYEALILGMFESMKHFPGFLGSELLPPLASSDDYQVIVKFSSQEHLDQWDGSSQRQMWHARFRPLLAGEPEYHLLTGLEAWFSLPEVPIGKKPPRNKMALITWIGIWPTASFFLYFLAPYIEPLPYLVRTAIVTGLVVLTMTYLLMPRLVHVFKSWLSH
;
A
#
# COMPACT_ATOMS: atom_id res chain seq x y z
N MET A 1 -5.44 -6.50 20.06
CA MET A 1 -4.79 -5.40 19.30
C MET A 1 -5.33 -5.47 17.88
N THR A 2 -6.16 -4.53 17.47
CA THR A 2 -6.71 -4.48 16.09
C THR A 2 -5.69 -3.83 15.18
N SER A 3 -5.23 -4.56 14.15
CA SER A 3 -4.32 -4.03 13.15
C SER A 3 -5.10 -3.25 12.09
N PRO A 4 -4.72 -1.99 11.80
CA PRO A 4 -5.40 -1.20 10.78
C PRO A 4 -5.20 -1.82 9.39
N VAL A 5 -6.24 -1.74 8.56
CA VAL A 5 -6.28 -2.30 7.20
C VAL A 5 -6.50 -1.16 6.20
N ILE A 6 -5.80 -1.23 5.07
CA ILE A 6 -5.92 -0.27 3.98
C ILE A 6 -6.42 -1.01 2.74
N ARG A 7 -7.52 -0.52 2.16
CA ARG A 7 -8.03 -0.99 0.87
C ARG A 7 -7.80 0.07 -0.18
N VAL A 8 -7.23 -0.35 -1.30
CA VAL A 8 -7.10 0.47 -2.51
C VAL A 8 -8.03 -0.11 -3.57
N VAL A 9 -8.82 0.74 -4.20
CA VAL A 9 -9.77 0.37 -5.26
C VAL A 9 -9.38 1.08 -6.53
N HIS A 10 -9.25 0.31 -7.60
CA HIS A 10 -8.97 0.79 -8.93
C HIS A 10 -10.25 0.79 -9.74
N SER A 11 -10.55 1.93 -10.35
CA SER A 11 -11.81 2.13 -11.04
C SER A 11 -11.60 2.98 -12.27
N ARG A 12 -12.05 2.46 -13.41
CA ARG A 12 -12.11 3.22 -14.66
C ARG A 12 -13.52 3.74 -14.88
N THR A 13 -13.64 5.03 -15.13
CA THR A 13 -14.92 5.65 -15.49
C THR A 13 -15.13 5.64 -17.00
N LYS A 14 -16.38 5.62 -17.44
CA LYS A 14 -16.71 5.92 -18.85
C LYS A 14 -16.35 7.37 -19.19
N GLU A 15 -16.07 7.64 -20.46
CA GLU A 15 -15.82 8.99 -20.94
C GLU A 15 -16.98 9.94 -20.59
N GLY A 16 -16.66 11.13 -20.07
CA GLY A 16 -17.63 12.14 -19.67
C GLY A 16 -18.30 11.91 -18.31
N CYS A 17 -18.07 10.76 -17.67
CA CYS A 17 -18.66 10.43 -16.36
C CYS A 17 -17.78 10.84 -15.17
N GLN A 18 -16.60 11.40 -15.40
CA GLN A 18 -15.62 11.76 -14.36
C GLN A 18 -16.22 12.66 -13.26
N PRO A 19 -16.89 13.78 -13.57
CA PRO A 19 -17.40 14.68 -12.52
C PRO A 19 -18.50 14.01 -11.69
N ALA A 20 -19.34 13.19 -12.33
CA ALA A 20 -20.39 12.44 -11.66
C ALA A 20 -19.80 11.36 -10.74
N TYR A 21 -18.73 10.69 -11.18
CA TYR A 21 -18.02 9.68 -10.39
C TYR A 21 -17.37 10.28 -9.14
N GLU A 22 -16.66 11.40 -9.30
CA GLU A 22 -16.01 12.11 -8.20
C GLU A 22 -17.03 12.57 -7.15
N ALA A 23 -18.14 13.17 -7.58
CA ALA A 23 -19.22 13.57 -6.69
C ALA A 23 -19.83 12.37 -5.93
N LEU A 24 -19.98 11.22 -6.62
CA LEU A 24 -20.52 10.01 -6.03
C LEU A 24 -19.57 9.40 -4.99
N ILE A 25 -18.25 9.42 -5.24
CA ILE A 25 -17.23 9.01 -4.27
C ILE A 25 -17.26 9.89 -3.03
N LEU A 26 -17.31 11.21 -3.21
CA LEU A 26 -17.37 12.13 -2.07
C LEU A 26 -18.60 11.87 -1.20
N GLY A 27 -19.76 11.60 -1.80
CA GLY A 27 -20.96 11.19 -1.07
C GLY A 27 -20.81 9.84 -0.33
N MET A 28 -20.10 8.89 -0.94
CA MET A 28 -19.77 7.61 -0.29
C MET A 28 -18.80 7.81 0.88
N PHE A 29 -17.81 8.71 0.76
CA PHE A 29 -16.89 9.04 1.85
C PHE A 29 -17.60 9.68 3.04
N GLU A 30 -18.53 10.60 2.80
CA GLU A 30 -19.36 11.16 3.89
C GLU A 30 -20.18 10.08 4.61
N SER A 31 -20.68 9.09 3.86
CA SER A 31 -21.36 7.93 4.47
C SER A 31 -20.41 7.08 5.32
N MET A 32 -19.19 6.81 4.81
CA MET A 32 -18.20 5.99 5.51
C MET A 32 -17.70 6.62 6.82
N LYS A 33 -17.66 7.97 6.91
CA LYS A 33 -17.26 8.67 8.14
C LYS A 33 -18.08 8.28 9.37
N HIS A 34 -19.32 7.84 9.16
CA HIS A 34 -20.24 7.44 10.22
C HIS A 34 -20.15 5.95 10.55
N PHE A 35 -19.35 5.18 9.80
CA PHE A 35 -19.23 3.74 9.99
C PHE A 35 -18.19 3.40 11.08
N PRO A 36 -18.47 2.41 11.95
CA PRO A 36 -17.52 1.99 12.98
C PRO A 36 -16.15 1.62 12.41
N GLY A 37 -15.10 2.13 13.02
CA GLY A 37 -13.73 1.80 12.65
C GLY A 37 -13.18 2.50 11.40
N PHE A 38 -13.93 3.42 10.78
CA PHE A 38 -13.38 4.24 9.68
C PHE A 38 -12.27 5.16 10.18
N LEU A 39 -11.12 5.14 9.50
CA LEU A 39 -9.95 5.97 9.84
C LEU A 39 -9.67 7.07 8.81
N GLY A 40 -10.16 6.93 7.59
CA GLY A 40 -9.98 7.92 6.54
C GLY A 40 -10.15 7.35 5.14
N SER A 41 -10.36 8.26 4.19
CA SER A 41 -10.47 7.92 2.78
C SER A 41 -9.88 9.03 1.91
N GLU A 42 -9.34 8.64 0.77
CA GLU A 42 -8.71 9.56 -0.18
C GLU A 42 -9.03 9.12 -1.60
N LEU A 43 -9.34 10.09 -2.46
CA LEU A 43 -9.52 9.89 -3.89
C LEU A 43 -8.31 10.48 -4.60
N LEU A 44 -7.56 9.64 -5.31
CA LEU A 44 -6.47 10.09 -6.16
C LEU A 44 -6.98 10.16 -7.61
N PRO A 45 -6.81 11.32 -8.27
CA PRO A 45 -7.20 11.47 -9.66
C PRO A 45 -6.32 10.59 -10.57
N PRO A 46 -6.81 10.26 -11.77
CA PRO A 46 -6.03 9.57 -12.78
C PRO A 46 -4.72 10.31 -13.09
N LEU A 47 -3.64 9.56 -13.27
CA LEU A 47 -2.37 10.11 -13.76
C LEU A 47 -2.54 10.47 -15.25
N ALA A 48 -1.75 11.42 -15.74
CA ALA A 48 -1.82 11.86 -17.15
C ALA A 48 -1.64 10.74 -18.19
N SER A 49 -1.15 9.56 -17.79
CA SER A 49 -0.92 8.38 -18.60
C SER A 49 -1.95 7.25 -18.39
N SER A 50 -2.97 7.42 -17.55
CA SER A 50 -3.94 6.38 -17.20
C SER A 50 -5.29 6.95 -16.76
N ASP A 51 -6.40 6.44 -17.29
CA ASP A 51 -7.77 6.85 -16.92
C ASP A 51 -8.31 6.15 -15.65
N ASP A 52 -7.42 5.66 -14.79
CA ASP A 52 -7.77 4.85 -13.63
C ASP A 52 -7.71 5.69 -12.35
N TYR A 53 -8.88 5.88 -11.73
CA TYR A 53 -8.97 6.49 -10.40
C TYR A 53 -8.55 5.49 -9.32
N GLN A 54 -7.88 6.00 -8.29
CA GLN A 54 -7.54 5.20 -7.12
C GLN A 54 -8.28 5.72 -5.89
N VAL A 55 -8.97 4.82 -5.20
CA VAL A 55 -9.73 5.12 -3.98
C VAL A 55 -9.08 4.38 -2.83
N ILE A 56 -8.53 5.12 -1.88
CA ILE A 56 -7.90 4.56 -0.68
C ILE A 56 -8.90 4.69 0.47
N VAL A 57 -9.15 3.60 1.19
CA VAL A 57 -10.02 3.57 2.38
C VAL A 57 -9.29 2.86 3.51
N LYS A 58 -9.29 3.43 4.70
CA LYS A 58 -8.58 2.94 5.88
C LYS A 58 -9.58 2.58 6.98
N PHE A 59 -9.44 1.38 7.55
CA PHE A 59 -10.22 0.90 8.68
C PHE A 59 -9.31 0.47 9.84
N SER A 60 -9.84 0.52 11.06
CA SER A 60 -9.11 0.17 12.29
C SER A 60 -8.93 -1.33 12.49
N SER A 61 -9.72 -2.17 11.82
CA SER A 61 -9.62 -3.63 11.82
C SER A 61 -10.19 -4.23 10.54
N GLN A 62 -9.79 -5.47 10.23
CA GLN A 62 -10.40 -6.26 9.15
C GLN A 62 -11.90 -6.48 9.39
N GLU A 63 -12.30 -6.72 10.64
CA GLU A 63 -13.69 -6.98 11.01
C GLU A 63 -14.62 -5.78 10.68
N HIS A 64 -14.17 -4.55 10.90
CA HIS A 64 -14.93 -3.35 10.51
C HIS A 64 -15.00 -3.18 8.98
N LEU A 65 -13.94 -3.57 8.25
CA LEU A 65 -13.96 -3.58 6.79
C LEU A 65 -14.97 -4.62 6.26
N ASP A 66 -14.98 -5.82 6.83
CA ASP A 66 -15.92 -6.88 6.45
C ASP A 66 -17.38 -6.49 6.75
N GLN A 67 -17.62 -5.81 7.87
CA GLN A 67 -18.93 -5.24 8.21
C GLN A 67 -19.37 -4.18 7.20
N TRP A 68 -18.47 -3.30 6.77
CA TRP A 68 -18.75 -2.32 5.72
C TRP A 68 -19.09 -3.02 4.40
N ASP A 69 -18.33 -4.04 4.03
CA ASP A 69 -18.53 -4.78 2.78
C ASP A 69 -19.83 -5.59 2.75
N GLY A 70 -20.24 -6.12 3.90
CA GLY A 70 -21.55 -6.75 4.07
C GLY A 70 -22.73 -5.78 4.19
N SER A 71 -22.49 -4.47 4.30
CA SER A 71 -23.56 -3.50 4.59
C SER A 71 -24.48 -3.21 3.39
N SER A 72 -25.76 -2.95 3.67
CA SER A 72 -26.72 -2.49 2.67
C SER A 72 -26.33 -1.12 2.07
N GLN A 73 -25.64 -0.28 2.85
CA GLN A 73 -25.14 1.01 2.41
C GLN A 73 -24.07 0.85 1.32
N ARG A 74 -23.14 -0.11 1.48
CA ARG A 74 -22.14 -0.43 0.47
C ARG A 74 -22.78 -0.94 -0.82
N GLN A 75 -23.75 -1.84 -0.73
CA GLN A 75 -24.50 -2.34 -1.89
C GLN A 75 -25.23 -1.21 -2.63
N MET A 76 -25.83 -0.27 -1.90
CA MET A 76 -26.47 0.91 -2.50
C MET A 76 -25.48 1.79 -3.27
N TRP A 77 -24.30 2.04 -2.71
CA TRP A 77 -23.24 2.80 -3.40
C TRP A 77 -22.72 2.07 -4.64
N HIS A 78 -22.48 0.75 -4.54
CA HIS A 78 -22.06 -0.07 -5.70
C HIS A 78 -23.08 -0.01 -6.84
N ALA A 79 -24.38 -0.09 -6.54
CA ALA A 79 -25.43 0.01 -7.54
C ALA A 79 -25.40 1.37 -8.28
N ARG A 80 -25.06 2.46 -7.58
CA ARG A 80 -24.92 3.80 -8.15
C ARG A 80 -23.64 3.97 -8.96
N PHE A 81 -22.54 3.28 -8.62
CA PHE A 81 -21.29 3.32 -9.38
C PHE A 81 -21.35 2.52 -10.68
N ARG A 82 -22.05 1.37 -10.68
CA ARG A 82 -22.14 0.47 -11.84
C ARG A 82 -22.41 1.15 -13.20
N PRO A 83 -23.36 2.11 -13.34
CA PRO A 83 -23.58 2.77 -14.63
C PRO A 83 -22.42 3.67 -15.08
N LEU A 84 -21.61 4.18 -14.15
CA LEU A 84 -20.52 5.14 -14.40
C LEU A 84 -19.19 4.46 -14.76
N LEU A 85 -19.02 3.19 -14.39
CA LEU A 85 -17.77 2.46 -14.57
C LEU A 85 -17.67 1.83 -15.96
N ALA A 86 -16.47 1.88 -16.55
CA ALA A 86 -16.13 1.26 -17.83
C ALA A 86 -15.68 -0.21 -17.69
N GLY A 87 -15.72 -0.77 -16.48
CA GLY A 87 -15.34 -2.14 -16.16
C GLY A 87 -15.62 -2.50 -14.69
N GLU A 88 -15.32 -3.74 -14.31
CA GLU A 88 -15.35 -4.17 -12.90
C GLU A 88 -14.20 -3.48 -12.14
N PRO A 89 -14.46 -2.87 -10.97
CA PRO A 89 -13.41 -2.26 -10.17
C PRO A 89 -12.52 -3.33 -9.53
N GLU A 90 -11.20 -3.14 -9.60
CA GLU A 90 -10.23 -4.04 -8.96
C GLU A 90 -10.03 -3.63 -7.51
N TYR A 91 -10.19 -4.59 -6.58
CA TYR A 91 -10.03 -4.39 -5.15
C TYR A 91 -8.71 -4.98 -4.68
N HIS A 92 -7.86 -4.14 -4.10
CA HIS A 92 -6.60 -4.55 -3.49
C HIS A 92 -6.62 -4.26 -1.99
N LEU A 93 -6.56 -5.32 -1.20
CA LEU A 93 -6.51 -5.23 0.25
C LEU A 93 -5.05 -5.34 0.68
N LEU A 94 -4.48 -4.24 1.15
CA LEU A 94 -3.09 -4.19 1.58
C LEU A 94 -3.02 -4.68 3.03
N THR A 95 -2.60 -5.93 3.22
CA THR A 95 -2.31 -6.48 4.56
C THR A 95 -0.80 -6.61 4.77
N GLY A 96 -0.30 -5.96 5.83
CA GLY A 96 1.06 -6.15 6.33
C GLY A 96 2.16 -5.83 5.31
N LEU A 97 2.96 -6.84 4.96
CA LEU A 97 4.15 -6.74 4.10
C LEU A 97 3.86 -6.14 2.71
N GLU A 98 2.64 -6.29 2.19
CA GLU A 98 2.25 -5.72 0.89
C GLU A 98 2.20 -4.18 0.91
N ALA A 99 1.94 -3.57 2.07
CA ALA A 99 2.09 -2.13 2.27
C ALA A 99 3.56 -1.67 2.20
N TRP A 100 4.53 -2.55 2.49
CA TRP A 100 5.96 -2.25 2.32
C TRP A 100 6.40 -2.28 0.85
N PHE A 101 5.65 -2.95 -0.02
CA PHE A 101 5.93 -3.03 -1.47
C PHE A 101 5.01 -2.16 -2.32
N SER A 102 3.98 -1.57 -1.72
CA SER A 102 3.05 -0.65 -2.37
C SER A 102 3.63 0.76 -2.32
N LEU A 103 4.32 1.15 -3.39
CA LEU A 103 4.72 2.53 -3.58
C LEU A 103 3.46 3.40 -3.65
N PRO A 104 3.34 4.46 -2.82
CA PRO A 104 2.16 5.33 -2.83
C PRO A 104 1.84 5.98 -4.18
N GLU A 105 2.74 5.91 -5.16
CA GLU A 105 2.65 6.63 -6.43
C GLU A 105 2.82 5.73 -7.68
N VAL A 106 2.93 4.40 -7.54
CA VAL A 106 2.93 3.52 -8.72
C VAL A 106 1.49 3.16 -9.06
N PRO A 107 0.98 3.48 -10.27
CA PRO A 107 -0.35 3.07 -10.67
C PRO A 107 -0.44 1.54 -10.59
N ILE A 108 -1.20 1.05 -9.61
CA ILE A 108 -1.44 -0.39 -9.34
C ILE A 108 -2.38 -0.92 -10.43
N GLY A 109 -1.89 -0.93 -11.67
CA GLY A 109 -2.52 -1.49 -12.88
C GLY A 109 -1.46 -2.14 -13.78
N LYS A 110 -0.19 -1.73 -13.63
CA LYS A 110 0.98 -2.54 -14.01
C LYS A 110 1.57 -3.12 -12.74
N LYS A 111 1.30 -4.40 -12.43
CA LYS A 111 2.08 -5.16 -11.44
C LYS A 111 3.56 -4.92 -11.75
N PRO A 112 4.34 -4.26 -10.88
CA PRO A 112 5.79 -4.22 -11.07
C PRO A 112 6.25 -5.69 -11.13
N PRO A 113 6.98 -6.10 -12.19
CA PRO A 113 7.26 -7.50 -12.43
C PRO A 113 7.98 -8.08 -11.21
N ARG A 114 7.47 -9.21 -10.68
CA ARG A 114 7.91 -9.82 -9.41
C ARG A 114 9.44 -9.98 -9.33
N ASN A 115 10.09 -10.17 -10.47
CA ASN A 115 11.54 -10.27 -10.60
C ASN A 115 12.28 -8.96 -10.26
N LYS A 116 11.75 -7.80 -10.69
CA LYS A 116 12.31 -6.47 -10.35
C LYS A 116 12.14 -6.19 -8.85
N MET A 117 11.00 -6.55 -8.27
CA MET A 117 10.74 -6.40 -6.83
C MET A 117 11.64 -7.29 -5.96
N ALA A 118 11.81 -8.55 -6.34
CA ALA A 118 12.73 -9.46 -5.67
C ALA A 118 14.18 -8.95 -5.74
N LEU A 119 14.60 -8.41 -6.89
CA LEU A 119 15.93 -7.83 -7.07
C LEU A 119 16.14 -6.59 -6.20
N ILE A 120 15.17 -5.67 -6.13
CA ILE A 120 15.26 -4.47 -5.26
C ILE A 120 15.34 -4.88 -3.80
N THR A 121 14.55 -5.86 -3.38
CA THR A 121 14.55 -6.35 -2.00
C THR A 121 15.89 -7.02 -1.67
N TRP A 122 16.43 -7.80 -2.60
CA TRP A 122 17.75 -8.41 -2.46
C TRP A 122 18.87 -7.36 -2.40
N ILE A 123 18.85 -6.37 -3.30
CA ILE A 123 19.80 -5.23 -3.31
C ILE A 123 19.61 -4.33 -2.09
N GLY A 124 18.44 -4.29 -1.46
CA GLY A 124 18.27 -3.61 -0.18
C GLY A 124 18.92 -4.40 0.95
N ILE A 125 18.52 -5.67 1.11
CA ILE A 125 18.88 -6.48 2.27
C ILE A 125 20.37 -6.84 2.25
N TRP A 126 20.90 -7.25 1.09
CA TRP A 126 22.26 -7.76 0.97
C TRP A 126 23.36 -6.75 1.37
N PRO A 127 23.40 -5.50 0.89
CA PRO A 127 24.44 -4.56 1.27
C PRO A 127 24.25 -4.03 2.68
N THR A 128 23.02 -3.87 3.17
CA THR A 128 22.78 -3.50 4.58
C THR A 128 23.26 -4.60 5.51
N ALA A 129 22.89 -5.86 5.24
CA ALA A 129 23.38 -7.00 6.01
C ALA A 129 24.90 -7.12 5.91
N SER A 130 25.48 -6.97 4.71
CA SER A 130 26.94 -7.03 4.52
C SER A 130 27.67 -5.91 5.25
N PHE A 131 27.11 -4.70 5.29
CA PHE A 131 27.68 -3.57 6.04
C PHE A 131 27.74 -3.88 7.54
N PHE A 132 26.63 -4.32 8.15
CA PHE A 132 26.63 -4.68 9.57
C PHE A 132 27.45 -5.93 9.87
N LEU A 133 27.47 -6.93 8.96
CA LEU A 133 28.31 -8.11 9.12
C LEU A 133 29.80 -7.82 8.94
N TYR A 134 30.20 -6.79 8.20
CA TYR A 134 31.60 -6.42 8.06
C TYR A 134 32.05 -5.45 9.17
N PHE A 135 31.25 -4.42 9.44
CA PHE A 135 31.60 -3.40 10.42
C PHE A 135 31.31 -3.81 11.84
N LEU A 136 30.18 -4.47 12.14
CA LEU A 136 29.78 -4.71 13.53
C LEU A 136 30.35 -6.03 14.07
N ALA A 137 30.40 -7.06 13.23
CA ALA A 137 30.95 -8.38 13.56
C ALA A 137 32.26 -8.41 14.36
N PRO A 138 33.30 -7.62 14.02
CA PRO A 138 34.56 -7.63 14.78
C PRO A 138 34.43 -7.02 16.18
N TYR A 139 33.47 -6.11 16.43
CA TYR A 139 33.30 -5.46 17.73
C TYR A 139 32.44 -6.27 18.72
N ILE A 140 31.66 -7.23 18.22
CA ILE A 140 30.75 -8.08 19.03
C ILE A 140 31.15 -9.56 19.00
N GLU A 141 32.39 -9.85 18.61
CA GLU A 141 32.97 -11.18 18.60
C GLU A 141 32.94 -11.93 19.96
N PRO A 142 33.10 -11.28 21.14
CA PRO A 142 33.07 -12.00 22.42
C PRO A 142 31.66 -12.41 22.87
N LEU A 143 30.60 -12.03 22.15
CA LEU A 143 29.23 -12.36 22.52
C LEU A 143 28.81 -13.76 22.00
N PRO A 144 27.91 -14.46 22.71
CA PRO A 144 27.34 -15.72 22.23
C PRO A 144 26.69 -15.54 20.85
N TYR A 145 26.81 -16.57 20.01
CA TYR A 145 26.32 -16.56 18.62
C TYR A 145 24.88 -16.05 18.48
N LEU A 146 23.96 -16.48 19.35
CA LEU A 146 22.56 -16.06 19.33
C LEU A 146 22.37 -14.58 19.65
N VAL A 147 23.14 -14.02 20.59
CA VAL A 147 23.06 -12.61 20.96
C VAL A 147 23.64 -11.73 19.86
N ARG A 148 24.79 -12.14 19.31
CA ARG A 148 25.42 -11.46 18.18
C ARG A 148 24.51 -11.41 16.96
N THR A 149 23.91 -12.54 16.59
CA THR A 149 22.99 -12.61 15.46
C THR A 149 21.71 -11.80 15.70
N ALA A 150 21.14 -11.82 16.91
CA ALA A 150 19.98 -11.00 17.26
C ALA A 150 20.26 -9.48 17.16
N ILE A 151 21.45 -9.04 17.59
CA ILE A 151 21.85 -7.62 17.51
C ILE A 151 22.00 -7.20 16.03
N VAL A 152 22.70 -8.00 15.22
CA VAL A 152 22.92 -7.70 13.80
C VAL A 152 21.60 -7.69 13.04
N THR A 153 20.76 -8.72 13.20
CA THR A 153 19.47 -8.79 12.50
C THR A 153 18.52 -7.68 12.97
N GLY A 154 18.51 -7.35 14.27
CA GLY A 154 17.75 -6.24 14.80
C GLY A 154 18.16 -4.89 14.19
N LEU A 155 19.46 -4.59 14.12
CA LEU A 155 19.97 -3.37 13.50
C LEU A 155 19.72 -3.31 11.99
N VAL A 156 19.84 -4.43 11.29
CA VAL A 156 19.50 -4.52 9.86
C VAL A 156 18.03 -4.20 9.65
N VAL A 157 17.12 -4.80 10.42
CA VAL A 157 15.67 -4.55 10.34
C VAL A 157 15.36 -3.10 10.66
N LEU A 158 15.89 -2.55 11.75
CA LEU A 158 15.68 -1.14 12.11
C LEU A 158 16.19 -0.18 11.02
N THR A 159 17.38 -0.42 10.49
CA THR A 159 17.95 0.42 9.43
C THR A 159 17.12 0.32 8.15
N MET A 160 16.64 -0.87 7.82
CA MET A 160 15.73 -1.09 6.70
C MET A 160 14.41 -0.32 6.88
N THR A 161 13.78 -0.48 8.04
CA THR A 161 12.48 0.11 8.34
C THR A 161 12.54 1.63 8.44
N TYR A 162 13.58 2.20 9.06
CA TYR A 162 13.62 3.63 9.34
C TYR A 162 14.46 4.45 8.35
N LEU A 163 15.53 3.88 7.78
CA LEU A 163 16.48 4.63 6.94
C LEU A 163 16.24 4.42 5.44
N LEU A 164 15.85 3.20 5.06
CA LEU A 164 15.69 2.82 3.66
C LEU A 164 14.27 3.02 3.14
N MET A 165 13.23 2.85 3.96
CA MET A 165 11.85 3.19 3.57
C MET A 165 11.72 4.59 2.93
N PRO A 166 12.20 5.69 3.56
CA PRO A 166 12.04 7.02 2.96
C PRO A 166 12.93 7.24 1.72
N ARG A 167 14.04 6.51 1.59
CA ARG A 167 15.04 6.74 0.52
C ARG A 167 14.84 5.88 -0.73
N LEU A 168 14.44 4.61 -0.58
CA LEU A 168 14.20 3.69 -1.70
C LEU A 168 13.00 4.12 -2.54
N VAL A 169 11.94 4.60 -1.89
CA VAL A 169 10.76 5.16 -2.57
C VAL A 169 11.13 6.34 -3.46
N HIS A 170 12.05 7.19 -3.00
CA HIS A 170 12.47 8.37 -3.74
C HIS A 170 13.41 8.05 -4.91
N VAL A 171 14.34 7.11 -4.73
CA VAL A 171 15.33 6.74 -5.76
C VAL A 171 14.72 5.87 -6.87
N PHE A 172 13.79 4.96 -6.55
CA PHE A 172 13.22 4.04 -7.54
C PHE A 172 11.97 4.57 -8.27
N LYS A 173 11.47 5.77 -7.92
CA LYS A 173 10.35 6.43 -8.63
C LYS A 173 10.62 6.56 -10.14
N SER A 174 11.83 6.96 -10.52
CA SER A 174 12.19 7.19 -11.93
C SER A 174 12.38 5.91 -12.76
N TRP A 175 12.62 4.77 -12.12
CA TRP A 175 12.89 3.51 -12.82
C TRP A 175 11.66 2.60 -12.91
N LEU A 176 10.68 2.78 -12.02
CA LEU A 176 9.42 2.03 -12.06
C LEU A 176 8.38 2.66 -12.99
N SER A 177 8.59 3.89 -13.44
CA SER A 177 7.79 4.57 -14.46
C SER A 177 8.21 4.27 -15.91
N HIS A 178 9.27 3.49 -16.11
CA HIS A 178 9.80 3.05 -17.43
C HIS A 178 9.65 1.54 -17.61
#